data_AF-A0A482SZE1-F1
#
_entry.id   AF-A0A482SZE1-F1
#
_cell.length_a   1.000
_cell.length_b   1.000
_cell.length_c   1.000
_cell.angle_alpha   90.00
_cell.angle_beta   90.00
_cell.angle_gamma   90.00
#
_symmetry.space_group_name_H-M   'P 1'
#
loop_
_entity.id
_entity.type
_entity.pdbx_description
1 polymer ?
#
loop_
_entity_poly.entity_id
_entity_poly.type
_entity_poly.pdbx_seq_one_letter_code
_entity_poly.pdbx_strand_id
1 'polypeptide(L)'
;MENPQFDEVRADAAAAITDGNLRSVYTGLVHENGRHEYYFGNDTESADELRETAAIQLGMLVRVLADRSDSSVDEIAELAAERAENMELR
;
A
#
# COMPACT_ATOMS: atom_id res chain seq x y z
N MET A 1 17.41 8.29 -15.38
CA MET A 1 16.52 9.30 -15.98
C MET A 1 15.43 9.57 -14.97
N GLU A 2 15.27 10.83 -14.55
CA GLU A 2 14.09 11.24 -13.78
C GLU A 2 12.86 10.93 -14.64
N ASN A 3 11.93 10.17 -14.08
CA ASN A 3 10.67 9.86 -14.73
C ASN A 3 9.73 11.04 -14.45
N PRO A 4 9.36 11.88 -15.44
CA PRO A 4 8.58 13.10 -15.20
C PRO A 4 7.25 12.81 -14.50
N GLN A 5 6.65 11.64 -14.78
CA GLN A 5 5.43 11.18 -14.11
C GLN A 5 5.64 10.88 -12.62
N PHE A 6 6.86 10.47 -12.22
CA PHE A 6 7.17 10.23 -10.82
C PHE A 6 7.25 11.54 -10.02
N ASP A 7 7.84 12.59 -10.60
CA ASP A 7 7.96 13.88 -9.92
C ASP A 7 6.60 14.59 -9.80
N GLU A 8 5.74 14.48 -10.82
CA GLU A 8 4.35 14.93 -10.75
C GLU A 8 3.56 14.17 -9.67
N VAL A 9 3.59 12.84 -9.67
CA VAL A 9 2.92 12.01 -8.66
C VAL A 9 3.42 12.31 -7.25
N ARG A 10 4.73 12.53 -7.09
CA ARG A 10 5.33 12.91 -5.80
C ARG A 10 4.84 14.29 -5.35
N ALA A 11 4.78 15.27 -6.25
CA ALA A 11 4.30 16.62 -5.92
C ALA A 11 2.82 16.60 -5.53
N ASP A 12 1.99 15.88 -6.28
CA ASP A 12 0.56 15.72 -6.00
C ASP A 12 0.31 15.02 -4.65
N ALA A 13 1.08 13.97 -4.36
CA ALA A 13 1.00 13.28 -3.07
C ALA A 13 1.38 14.21 -1.90
N ALA A 14 2.43 15.02 -2.07
CA ALA A 14 2.86 15.98 -1.05
C ALA A 14 1.82 17.09 -0.81
N ALA A 15 1.18 17.59 -1.87
CA ALA A 15 0.09 18.55 -1.78
C ALA A 15 -1.14 17.95 -1.06
N ALA A 16 -1.54 16.73 -1.42
CA ALA A 16 -2.68 16.06 -0.80
C ALA A 16 -2.51 15.84 0.70
N ILE A 17 -1.29 15.53 1.16
CA ILE A 17 -0.95 15.41 2.58
C ILE A 17 -1.11 16.75 3.31
N THR A 18 -0.67 17.85 2.68
CA THR A 18 -0.64 19.18 3.31
C THR A 18 -2.04 19.81 3.39
N ASP A 19 -2.85 19.61 2.35
CA ASP A 19 -4.17 20.25 2.21
C ASP A 19 -5.31 19.48 2.90
N GLY A 20 -5.00 18.36 3.56
CA GLY A 20 -6.00 17.53 4.23
C GLY A 20 -6.92 16.75 3.28
N ASN A 21 -6.57 16.65 2.00
CA ASN A 21 -7.33 15.92 0.98
C ASN A 21 -6.84 14.46 0.82
N LEU A 22 -6.15 13.95 1.83
CA LEU A 22 -5.54 12.62 1.81
C LEU A 22 -6.60 11.54 2.03
N ARG A 23 -6.99 10.85 0.95
CA ARG A 23 -7.97 9.75 1.04
C ARG A 23 -7.41 8.50 1.70
N SER A 24 -6.13 8.22 1.45
CA SER A 24 -5.52 6.98 1.86
C SER A 24 -3.99 7.08 1.86
N VAL A 25 -3.33 6.51 2.86
CA VAL A 25 -1.87 6.50 2.99
C VAL A 25 -1.36 5.16 3.48
N TYR A 26 -0.27 4.71 2.88
CA TYR A 26 0.53 3.59 3.34
C TYR A 26 1.91 4.11 3.76
N THR A 27 2.28 3.86 5.01
CA THR A 27 3.60 4.24 5.54
C THR A 27 4.31 3.00 6.06
N GLY A 28 5.52 2.74 5.53
CA GLY A 28 6.42 1.73 6.03
C GLY A 28 7.61 2.37 6.74
N LEU A 29 7.88 1.98 7.99
CA LEU A 29 9.10 2.31 8.70
C LEU A 29 10.03 1.09 8.68
N VAL A 30 11.19 1.26 8.04
CA VAL A 30 12.24 0.24 7.99
C VAL A 30 13.32 0.60 9.01
N HIS A 31 13.44 -0.21 10.05
CA HIS A 31 14.46 -0.01 11.09
C HIS A 31 15.76 -0.72 10.71
N GLU A 32 16.90 -0.18 11.15
CA GLU A 32 18.23 -0.77 10.90
C GLU A 32 18.38 -2.19 11.46
N ASN A 33 17.56 -2.57 12.44
CA ASN A 33 17.54 -3.90 13.05
C ASN A 33 16.70 -4.93 12.27
N GLY A 34 16.19 -4.57 11.09
CA GLY A 34 15.37 -5.44 10.25
C GLY A 34 13.90 -5.55 10.69
N ARG A 35 13.47 -4.80 11.72
CA ARG A 35 12.05 -4.65 12.05
C ARG A 35 11.39 -3.71 11.05
N HIS A 36 10.26 -4.11 10.51
CA HIS A 36 9.44 -3.25 9.65
C HIS A 36 8.09 -2.99 10.33
N GLU A 37 7.66 -1.74 10.36
CA GLU A 37 6.34 -1.32 10.86
C GLU A 37 5.56 -0.74 9.69
N TYR A 38 4.30 -1.15 9.53
CA TYR A 38 3.45 -0.74 8.43
C TYR A 38 2.15 -0.15 8.97
N TYR A 39 1.84 1.06 8.51
CA TYR A 39 0.65 1.81 8.91
C TYR A 39 -0.22 2.10 7.69
N PHE A 40 -1.51 1.90 7.87
CA PHE A 40 -2.54 2.25 6.89
C PHE A 40 -3.46 3.29 7.52
N GLY A 41 -3.58 4.45 6.88
CA GLY A 41 -4.56 5.46 7.20
C GLY A 41 -5.56 5.56 6.06
N ASN A 42 -6.85 5.41 6.34
CA ASN A 42 -7.92 5.55 5.37
C ASN A 42 -8.95 6.54 5.91
N ASP A 43 -9.26 7.56 5.13
CA ASP A 43 -10.33 8.52 5.43
C ASP A 43 -11.63 7.97 4.84
N THR A 44 -12.32 7.13 5.61
CA THR A 44 -13.52 6.39 5.18
C THR A 44 -14.62 6.49 6.23
N GLU A 45 -15.84 6.74 5.80
CA GLU A 45 -17.00 6.92 6.69
C GLU A 45 -17.80 5.62 6.87
N SER A 46 -17.53 4.60 6.04
CA SER A 46 -18.23 3.32 6.08
C SER A 46 -17.32 2.10 5.93
N ALA A 47 -17.82 0.94 6.37
CA ALA A 47 -17.12 -0.33 6.23
C ALA A 47 -16.94 -0.75 4.76
N ASP A 48 -17.88 -0.39 3.88
CA ASP A 48 -17.79 -0.69 2.46
C ASP A 48 -16.70 0.16 1.78
N GLU A 49 -16.63 1.46 2.10
CA GLU A 49 -15.56 2.35 1.63
C GLU A 49 -14.17 1.90 2.12
N LEU A 50 -14.08 1.46 3.38
CA LEU A 50 -12.84 0.89 3.91
C LEU A 50 -12.42 -0.36 3.15
N ARG A 51 -13.37 -1.27 2.88
CA ARG A 51 -13.09 -2.50 2.14
C ARG A 51 -12.66 -2.20 0.70
N GLU A 52 -13.32 -1.27 0.02
CA GLU A 52 -12.96 -0.86 -1.33
C GLU A 52 -11.56 -0.23 -1.37
N THR A 53 -11.28 0.70 -0.44
CA THR A 53 -9.97 1.36 -0.35
C THR A 53 -8.85 0.35 -0.05
N ALA A 54 -9.06 -0.56 0.90
CA ALA A 54 -8.11 -1.60 1.24
C ALA A 54 -7.86 -2.56 0.06
N ALA A 55 -8.90 -2.95 -0.69
CA ALA A 55 -8.75 -3.80 -1.87
C ALA A 55 -7.93 -3.12 -2.98
N ILE A 56 -8.17 -1.82 -3.21
CA ILE A 56 -7.41 -1.01 -4.16
C ILE A 56 -5.92 -0.93 -3.76
N GLN A 57 -5.63 -0.61 -2.50
CA GLN A 57 -4.25 -0.54 -1.99
C GLN A 57 -3.54 -1.90 -2.08
N LEU A 58 -4.21 -2.98 -1.69
CA LEU A 58 -3.65 -4.33 -1.74
C LEU A 58 -3.35 -4.71 -3.20
N GLY A 59 -4.27 -4.43 -4.13
CA GLY A 59 -4.07 -4.68 -5.56
C GLY A 59 -2.88 -3.91 -6.13
N MET A 60 -2.68 -2.65 -5.73
CA MET A 60 -1.48 -1.88 -6.13
C MET A 60 -0.20 -2.52 -5.59
N LEU A 61 -0.17 -2.90 -4.31
CA LEU A 61 0.99 -3.52 -3.70
C LEU A 61 1.34 -4.86 -4.34
N VAL A 62 0.34 -5.73 -4.56
CA VAL A 62 0.51 -7.03 -5.25
C VAL A 62 1.14 -6.82 -6.63
N ARG A 63 0.65 -5.83 -7.39
CA ARG A 63 1.19 -5.52 -8.72
C ARG A 63 2.65 -5.07 -8.67
N VAL A 64 3.00 -4.22 -7.71
CA VAL A 64 4.40 -3.78 -7.51
C VAL A 64 5.29 -4.96 -7.12
N LEU A 65 4.84 -5.84 -6.23
CA LEU A 65 5.61 -7.01 -5.81
C LEU A 65 5.81 -8.00 -6.96
N ALA A 66 4.77 -8.25 -7.77
CA ALA A 66 4.88 -9.06 -8.97
C ALA A 66 5.88 -8.47 -9.97
N ASP A 67 5.81 -7.17 -10.26
CA ASP A 67 6.74 -6.48 -11.18
C ASP A 67 8.21 -6.48 -10.67
N ARG A 68 8.41 -6.50 -9.35
CA ARG A 68 9.74 -6.54 -8.71
C ARG A 68 10.26 -7.94 -8.44
N SER A 69 9.45 -8.96 -8.68
CA SER A 69 9.81 -10.37 -8.56
C SER A 69 9.68 -11.07 -9.92
N ASP A 70 10.06 -12.34 -9.99
CA ASP A 70 9.82 -13.17 -11.19
C ASP A 70 8.48 -13.94 -11.03
N SER A 71 7.54 -13.37 -10.28
CA SER A 71 6.26 -13.98 -9.91
C SER A 71 5.09 -13.22 -10.53
N SER A 72 4.01 -13.95 -10.78
CA SER A 72 2.75 -13.39 -11.26
C SER A 72 1.95 -12.71 -10.14
N VAL A 73 0.97 -11.89 -10.55
CA VAL A 73 0.00 -11.26 -9.63
C VAL A 73 -0.75 -12.32 -8.82
N ASP A 74 -1.14 -13.43 -9.45
CA ASP A 74 -1.92 -14.49 -8.80
C ASP A 74 -1.08 -15.22 -7.73
N GLU A 75 0.18 -15.54 -8.01
CA GLU A 75 1.09 -16.16 -7.04
C GLU A 75 1.34 -15.27 -5.81
N ILE A 76 1.50 -13.96 -6.02
CA ILE A 76 1.67 -13.01 -4.92
C ILE A 76 0.37 -12.87 -4.11
N ALA A 77 -0.79 -12.86 -4.77
CA ALA A 77 -2.09 -12.77 -4.10
C ALA A 77 -2.37 -14.01 -3.24
N GLU A 78 -2.08 -15.21 -3.74
CA GLU A 78 -2.22 -16.46 -3.01
C GLU A 78 -1.28 -16.49 -1.79
N LEU A 79 -0.01 -16.13 -1.98
CA LEU A 79 0.94 -16.03 -0.87
C LEU A 79 0.49 -14.99 0.18
N ALA A 80 -0.06 -13.85 -0.24
CA ALA A 80 -0.57 -12.85 0.69
C ALA A 80 -1.76 -13.38 1.51
N ALA A 81 -2.66 -14.15 0.90
CA ALA A 81 -3.77 -14.80 1.59
C ALA A 81 -3.29 -15.82 2.62
N GLU A 82 -2.36 -16.71 2.24
CA GLU A 82 -1.75 -17.68 3.17
C GLU A 82 -1.06 -16.97 4.36
N ARG A 83 -0.34 -15.89 4.10
CA ARG A 83 0.32 -15.12 5.16
C ARG A 83 -0.69 -14.46 6.09
N ALA A 84 -1.77 -13.91 5.56
CA ALA A 84 -2.83 -13.29 6.35
C ALA A 84 -3.51 -14.29 7.29
N GLU A 85 -3.74 -15.54 6.86
CA GLU A 85 -4.27 -16.60 7.73
C GLU A 85 -3.35 -16.91 8.93
N ASN A 86 -2.05 -16.75 8.73
CA ASN A 86 -1.04 -16.95 9.76
C ASN A 86 -0.75 -15.69 10.60
N MET A 87 -1.38 -14.56 10.28
CA MET A 87 -1.25 -13.35 11.08
C MET A 87 -2.12 -13.49 12.33
N GLU A 88 -1.49 -13.47 13.51
CA GLU A 88 -2.19 -13.33 14.80
C GLU A 88 -2.72 -11.89 14.96
N LEU A 89 -3.73 -11.53 14.17
CA LEU A 89 -4.42 -10.26 14.28
C LEU A 89 -5.32 -10.32 15.52
N ARG A 90 -4.98 -9.51 16.54
CA ARG A 90 -5.78 -9.32 17.76
C ARG A 90 -6.67 -8.10 17.63
#